data_AF-A0AAU3LIC7-F1
#
_entry.id   AF-A0AAU3LIC7-F1
#
_cell.length_a   1.000
_cell.length_b   1.000
_cell.length_c   1.000
_cell.angle_alpha   90.00
_cell.angle_beta   90.00
_cell.angle_gamma   90.00
#
_symmetry.space_group_name_H-M   'P 1'
#
loop_
_entity.id
_entity.type
_entity.pdbx_description
1 polymer ?
#
loop_
_entity_poly.entity_id
_entity_poly.type
_entity_poly.pdbx_seq_one_letter_code
_entity_poly.pdbx_strand_id
1 'polypeptide(L)'
;MVILVKLALGCTAGVAVFLCLGYTFWMFLGLSLVTAGNMFGPRSAGTPDPRVRPVGTGEPAHRAYWSDQMWRDARDSVRGGLLSIRYRLTTEWLRRSVPRLFRGRRPTTGIRGVNKFTRTVLRAVAPGTAAGAILGALLATLVTTLVLLVFGVLLALVWLSAVTAVGLLRAVERLWRLVRHIRMKCPHPGCYLPFGLAVHRCPDCGAAHGELRPGRYGVLWHVCGCGRRLATTSLGGRGSFAARCPSCEQELPEAVGRTRVVHLPLIGGTSSGKTMLMAAMVAGLQAWSRRTRLTVEYASPSDRKEATALKRQVDSAGWALKTQGGPPRALMLYVGHGRQRRLLYLYDPMGESLRDAGVVREQQYLAHADGVVLVADVLAEPQVRRALHGDDANLAAGARPADQGPMDTYQRLTGELSALTGRRGRLPVATVVTKRDVLDGIAALPVPGTRIDGWLEGIGLGALVRAVRHDFGTARYWAVSARAATGAGALDREQRRAAEPVLWVLALSGLRVGSLVAEDHSAGLPGPRAGTATGTGTGTAAETDQVKG
;
A
#
# COMPACT_ATOMS: atom_id res chain seq x y z
N MET A 1 -10.47 87.61 -16.22
CA MET A 1 -9.52 86.58 -15.72
C MET A 1 -10.18 85.23 -15.46
N VAL A 2 -11.29 85.16 -14.69
CA VAL A 2 -11.98 83.90 -14.34
C VAL A 2 -12.47 83.08 -15.54
N ILE A 3 -13.01 83.73 -16.57
CA ILE A 3 -13.50 83.06 -17.80
C ILE A 3 -12.35 82.39 -18.56
N LEU A 4 -11.22 83.09 -18.71
CA LEU A 4 -10.03 82.58 -19.41
C LEU A 4 -9.42 81.36 -18.69
N VAL A 5 -9.42 81.38 -17.35
CA VAL A 5 -8.96 80.26 -16.52
C VAL A 5 -9.90 79.05 -16.65
N LYS A 6 -11.22 79.26 -16.63
CA LYS A 6 -12.22 78.19 -16.84
C LYS A 6 -12.09 77.56 -18.24
N LEU A 7 -11.87 78.37 -19.27
CA LEU A 7 -11.71 77.92 -20.66
C LEU A 7 -10.40 77.13 -20.84
N ALA A 8 -9.31 77.60 -20.24
CA ALA A 8 -8.04 76.88 -20.21
C ALA A 8 -8.17 75.54 -19.46
N LEU A 9 -8.83 75.51 -18.30
CA LEU A 9 -9.11 74.27 -17.56
C LEU A 9 -9.94 73.29 -18.40
N GLY A 10 -11.02 73.76 -19.03
CA GLY A 10 -11.88 72.95 -19.90
C GLY A 10 -11.12 72.35 -21.08
N CYS A 11 -10.27 73.13 -21.76
CA CYS A 11 -9.40 72.62 -22.82
C CYS A 11 -8.41 71.58 -22.32
N THR A 12 -7.78 71.80 -21.15
CA THR A 12 -6.86 70.81 -20.57
C THR A 12 -7.57 69.51 -20.16
N ALA A 13 -8.78 69.60 -19.62
CA ALA A 13 -9.60 68.45 -19.26
C ALA A 13 -10.05 67.68 -20.51
N GLY A 14 -10.49 68.36 -21.58
CA GLY A 14 -10.87 67.74 -22.85
C GLY A 14 -9.70 66.99 -23.49
N VAL A 15 -8.51 67.60 -23.53
CA VAL A 15 -7.28 66.95 -24.02
C VAL A 15 -6.92 65.74 -23.15
N ALA A 16 -7.02 65.86 -21.83
CA ALA A 16 -6.71 64.77 -20.91
C ALA A 16 -7.65 63.56 -21.11
N VAL A 17 -8.96 63.79 -21.23
CA VAL A 17 -9.96 62.74 -21.46
C VAL A 17 -9.77 62.08 -22.82
N PHE A 18 -9.60 62.88 -23.88
CA PHE A 18 -9.39 62.36 -25.23
C PHE A 18 -8.12 61.50 -25.33
N LEU A 19 -7.00 61.98 -24.75
CA LEU A 19 -5.74 61.26 -24.77
C LEU A 19 -5.77 60.00 -23.89
N CYS A 20 -6.47 60.06 -22.75
CA CYS A 20 -6.71 58.94 -21.86
C CYS A 20 -7.46 57.81 -22.58
N LEU A 21 -8.69 58.09 -23.02
CA LEU A 21 -9.58 57.08 -23.60
C LEU A 21 -9.18 56.65 -25.01
N GLY A 22 -8.59 57.56 -25.79
CA GLY A 22 -8.22 57.31 -27.19
C GLY A 22 -6.87 56.62 -27.38
N TYR A 23 -5.94 56.72 -26.42
CA TYR A 23 -4.57 56.24 -26.64
C TYR A 23 -3.84 55.71 -25.41
N THR A 24 -3.63 56.52 -24.36
CA THR A 24 -2.72 56.13 -23.27
C THR A 24 -3.22 54.94 -22.49
N PHE A 25 -4.54 54.84 -22.23
CA PHE A 25 -5.15 53.68 -21.58
C PHE A 25 -4.83 52.38 -22.32
N TRP A 26 -5.19 52.30 -23.62
CA TRP A 26 -4.99 51.10 -24.43
C TRP A 26 -3.52 50.73 -24.58
N MET A 27 -2.63 51.72 -24.72
CA MET A 27 -1.20 51.49 -24.80
C MET A 27 -0.62 50.94 -23.49
N PHE A 28 -1.01 51.48 -22.34
CA PHE A 28 -0.56 50.97 -21.03
C PHE A 28 -1.12 49.56 -20.77
N LEU A 29 -2.40 49.33 -21.09
CA LEU A 29 -3.05 48.03 -20.93
C LEU A 29 -2.44 46.95 -21.85
N GLY A 30 -2.24 47.26 -23.13
CA GLY A 30 -1.62 46.33 -24.07
C GLY A 30 -0.19 45.96 -23.66
N LEU A 31 0.60 46.94 -23.19
CA LEU A 31 1.94 46.67 -22.69
C LEU A 31 1.92 45.80 -21.42
N SER A 32 1.04 46.11 -20.47
CA SER A 32 0.96 45.38 -19.20
C SER A 32 0.61 43.92 -19.44
N LEU A 33 -0.34 43.65 -20.34
CA LEU A 33 -0.75 42.31 -20.72
C LEU A 33 0.35 41.56 -21.49
N VAL A 34 1.00 42.19 -22.46
CA VAL A 34 2.10 41.56 -23.22
C VAL A 34 3.29 41.26 -22.30
N THR A 35 3.65 42.18 -21.40
CA THR A 35 4.75 41.96 -20.46
C THR A 35 4.41 40.88 -19.44
N ALA A 36 3.18 40.83 -18.91
CA ALA A 36 2.72 39.76 -18.05
C ALA A 36 2.74 38.40 -18.77
N GLY A 37 2.20 38.34 -20.00
CA GLY A 37 2.22 37.13 -20.83
C GLY A 37 3.64 36.64 -21.14
N ASN A 38 4.58 37.58 -21.28
CA ASN A 38 5.98 37.27 -21.54
C ASN A 38 6.77 36.74 -20.34
N MET A 39 6.20 36.80 -19.13
CA MET A 39 6.79 36.22 -17.92
C MET A 39 6.51 34.73 -17.77
N PHE A 40 5.50 34.20 -18.47
CA PHE A 40 5.28 32.76 -18.52
C PHE A 40 6.38 32.06 -19.33
N GLY A 41 6.95 31.01 -18.76
CA GLY A 41 7.96 30.15 -19.39
C GLY A 41 7.89 28.73 -18.84
N PRO A 42 8.54 27.74 -19.48
CA PRO A 42 9.38 27.84 -20.69
C PRO A 42 8.57 27.89 -21.99
N ARG A 43 9.07 28.64 -22.99
CA ARG A 43 8.42 28.77 -24.32
C ARG A 43 8.74 27.63 -25.29
N SER A 44 9.79 26.86 -25.01
CA SER A 44 10.25 25.76 -25.85
C SER A 44 10.42 24.50 -25.00
N ALA A 45 9.86 23.39 -25.45
CA ALA A 45 10.08 22.10 -24.81
C ALA A 45 11.56 21.69 -24.96
N GLY A 46 12.17 21.18 -23.89
CA GLY A 46 13.54 20.64 -23.92
C GLY A 46 14.66 21.67 -23.72
N THR A 47 14.38 22.98 -23.76
CA THR A 47 15.39 23.99 -23.40
C THR A 47 15.44 24.20 -21.89
N PRO A 48 16.63 24.12 -21.25
CA PRO A 48 16.77 24.45 -19.84
C PRO A 48 16.34 25.91 -19.60
N ASP A 49 15.30 26.11 -18.79
CA ASP A 49 14.89 27.44 -18.34
C ASP A 49 15.32 27.59 -16.88
N PRO A 50 16.18 28.58 -16.54
CA PRO A 50 16.65 28.80 -15.18
C PRO A 50 15.52 29.12 -14.19
N ARG A 51 14.32 29.48 -14.68
CA ARG A 51 13.13 29.68 -13.84
C ARG A 51 12.53 28.37 -13.34
N VAL A 52 12.72 27.28 -14.08
CA VAL A 52 12.22 25.95 -13.69
C VAL A 52 13.17 25.35 -12.67
N ARG A 53 12.64 25.01 -11.50
CA ARG A 53 13.48 24.38 -10.48
C ARG A 53 14.03 23.04 -10.96
N PRO A 54 15.34 22.79 -10.80
CA PRO A 54 15.91 21.50 -11.11
C PRO A 54 15.38 20.44 -10.15
N VAL A 55 15.55 19.18 -10.54
CA VAL A 55 15.26 18.04 -9.68
C VAL A 55 16.14 18.15 -8.42
N GLY A 56 15.51 18.10 -7.25
CA GLY A 56 16.21 18.24 -5.97
C GLY A 56 16.90 16.95 -5.53
N THR A 57 17.75 17.04 -4.52
CA THR A 57 18.50 15.90 -3.96
C THR A 57 17.65 14.91 -3.14
N GLY A 58 16.46 15.31 -2.68
CA GLY A 58 15.63 14.49 -1.80
C GLY A 58 14.80 13.42 -2.53
N GLU A 59 14.05 13.81 -3.56
CA GLU A 59 13.23 12.89 -4.37
C GLU A 59 13.60 13.16 -5.83
N PRO A 60 14.00 12.13 -6.61
CA PRO A 60 14.48 12.29 -7.99
C PRO A 60 13.34 12.51 -8.99
N ALA A 61 12.40 13.39 -8.64
CA ALA A 61 11.24 13.77 -9.44
C ALA A 61 11.10 15.28 -9.56
N HIS A 62 10.57 15.73 -10.70
CA HIS A 62 10.15 17.12 -10.88
C HIS A 62 8.97 17.44 -9.96
N ARG A 63 8.97 18.65 -9.39
CA ARG A 63 7.79 19.15 -8.67
C ARG A 63 6.67 19.43 -9.66
N ALA A 64 5.44 19.14 -9.26
CA ALA A 64 4.29 19.46 -10.08
C ALA A 64 4.15 20.98 -10.21
N TYR A 65 3.76 21.46 -11.39
CA TYR A 65 3.66 22.89 -11.69
C TYR A 65 2.84 23.66 -10.64
N TRP A 66 1.66 23.12 -10.30
CA TRP A 66 0.72 23.70 -9.32
C TRP A 66 1.28 23.79 -7.89
N SER A 67 2.36 23.08 -7.56
CA SER A 67 2.88 22.99 -6.20
C SER A 67 3.83 24.13 -5.79
N ASP A 68 4.54 24.75 -6.75
CA ASP A 68 5.54 25.80 -6.48
C ASP A 68 5.68 26.74 -7.68
N GLN A 69 5.95 26.20 -8.89
CA GLN A 69 6.23 27.01 -10.09
C GLN A 69 5.09 27.97 -10.45
N MET A 70 3.84 27.49 -10.39
CA MET A 70 2.64 28.28 -10.67
C MET A 70 2.58 29.59 -9.86
N TRP A 71 2.97 29.55 -8.59
CA TRP A 71 2.98 30.73 -7.71
C TRP A 71 4.16 31.65 -7.95
N ARG A 72 5.26 31.15 -8.53
CA ARG A 72 6.40 31.99 -8.96
C ARG A 72 6.03 32.74 -10.22
N ASP A 73 5.53 32.03 -11.23
CA ASP A 73 5.11 32.61 -12.50
C ASP A 73 4.00 33.64 -12.29
N ALA A 74 3.05 33.37 -11.40
CA ALA A 74 2.00 34.33 -11.05
C ALA A 74 2.59 35.61 -10.43
N ARG A 75 3.54 35.50 -9.49
CA ARG A 75 4.19 36.67 -8.86
C ARG A 75 5.01 37.46 -9.87
N ASP A 76 5.74 36.79 -10.75
CA ASP A 76 6.56 37.43 -11.76
C ASP A 76 5.71 38.11 -12.83
N SER A 77 4.55 37.52 -13.20
CA SER A 77 3.56 38.13 -14.09
C SER A 77 2.93 39.40 -13.50
N VAL A 78 2.54 39.35 -12.22
CA VAL A 78 2.00 40.52 -11.49
C VAL A 78 3.04 41.64 -11.42
N ARG A 79 4.28 41.31 -11.03
CA ARG A 79 5.37 42.28 -10.93
C ARG A 79 5.71 42.87 -12.30
N GLY A 80 5.84 42.04 -13.33
CA GLY A 80 6.16 42.47 -14.70
C GLY A 80 5.10 43.41 -15.28
N GLY A 81 3.81 43.07 -15.14
CA GLY A 81 2.70 43.88 -15.62
C GLY A 81 2.59 45.25 -14.92
N LEU A 82 2.74 45.30 -13.59
CA LEU A 82 2.65 46.56 -12.85
C LEU A 82 3.89 47.44 -13.01
N LEU A 83 5.08 46.83 -13.04
CA LEU A 83 6.33 47.56 -13.24
C LEU A 83 6.42 48.15 -14.65
N SER A 84 5.86 47.51 -15.67
CA SER A 84 5.89 48.05 -17.04
C SER A 84 5.02 49.31 -17.18
N ILE A 85 3.84 49.36 -16.55
CA ILE A 85 3.01 50.57 -16.47
C ILE A 85 3.77 51.68 -15.74
N ARG A 86 4.30 51.39 -14.54
CA ARG A 86 5.02 52.36 -13.72
C ARG A 86 6.26 52.90 -14.44
N TYR A 87 7.06 52.02 -15.03
CA TYR A 87 8.25 52.38 -15.78
C TYR A 87 7.87 53.31 -16.94
N ARG A 88 6.92 52.92 -17.79
CA ARG A 88 6.58 53.71 -18.98
C ARG A 88 5.91 55.04 -18.65
N LEU A 89 5.10 55.12 -17.58
CA LEU A 89 4.56 56.39 -17.09
C LEU A 89 5.69 57.32 -16.61
N THR A 90 6.59 56.82 -15.78
CA THR A 90 7.63 57.64 -15.14
C THR A 90 8.75 58.05 -16.09
N THR A 91 9.25 57.13 -16.92
CA THR A 91 10.41 57.39 -17.80
C THR A 91 10.03 58.03 -19.13
N GLU A 92 9.03 57.50 -19.84
CA GLU A 92 8.68 57.99 -21.18
C GLU A 92 7.71 59.18 -21.16
N TRP A 93 6.71 59.16 -20.28
CA TRP A 93 5.73 60.24 -20.24
C TRP A 93 6.18 61.39 -19.35
N LEU A 94 6.38 61.15 -18.05
CA LEU A 94 6.66 62.20 -17.08
C LEU A 94 8.07 62.78 -17.20
N ARG A 95 9.09 61.96 -17.50
CA ARG A 95 10.48 62.44 -17.62
C ARG A 95 10.89 62.87 -19.04
N ARG A 96 10.28 62.32 -20.10
CA ARG A 96 10.66 62.66 -21.49
C ARG A 96 9.59 63.49 -22.21
N SER A 97 8.36 63.00 -22.33
CA SER A 97 7.35 63.62 -23.20
C SER A 97 6.80 64.93 -22.65
N VAL A 98 6.42 64.96 -21.36
CA VAL A 98 5.83 66.14 -20.71
C VAL A 98 6.81 67.33 -20.64
N PRO A 99 8.09 67.16 -20.22
CA PRO A 99 9.04 68.27 -20.20
C PRO A 99 9.39 68.80 -21.61
N ARG A 100 9.36 67.94 -22.64
CA ARG A 100 9.55 68.37 -24.04
C ARG A 100 8.41 69.28 -24.49
N LEU A 101 7.16 68.93 -24.16
CA LEU A 101 5.98 69.75 -24.45
C LEU A 101 6.03 71.10 -23.73
N PHE A 102 6.40 71.15 -22.45
CA PHE A 102 6.62 72.40 -21.72
C PHE A 102 7.71 73.29 -22.35
N ARG A 103 8.73 72.69 -22.97
CA ARG A 103 9.78 73.40 -23.72
C ARG A 103 9.38 73.78 -25.16
N GLY A 104 8.14 73.53 -25.58
CA GLY A 104 7.65 73.80 -26.95
C GLY A 104 8.29 72.90 -28.01
N ARG A 105 8.70 71.68 -27.63
CA ARG A 105 9.30 70.66 -28.50
C ARG A 105 8.29 69.52 -28.72
N ARG A 106 8.35 68.88 -29.89
CA ARG A 106 7.53 67.71 -30.19
C ARG A 106 7.90 66.54 -29.27
N PRO A 107 6.94 65.75 -28.75
CA PRO A 107 7.21 64.72 -27.74
C PRO A 107 8.01 63.53 -28.32
N THR A 108 7.73 63.13 -29.56
CA THR A 108 8.37 61.99 -30.24
C THR A 108 9.77 62.33 -30.78
N THR A 109 9.91 63.43 -31.52
CA THR A 109 11.17 63.79 -32.20
C THR A 109 12.07 64.76 -31.43
N GLY A 110 11.56 65.44 -30.40
CA GLY A 110 12.33 66.43 -29.64
C GLY A 110 12.64 67.73 -30.40
N ILE A 111 12.19 67.87 -31.64
CA ILE A 111 12.40 69.04 -32.50
C ILE A 111 11.54 70.21 -31.97
N ARG A 112 12.10 71.43 -31.94
CA ARG A 112 11.39 72.66 -31.56
C ARG A 112 10.29 73.00 -32.58
N GLY A 113 9.15 73.51 -32.11
CA GLY A 113 8.10 74.01 -32.99
C GLY A 113 8.61 75.15 -33.90
N VAL A 114 8.28 75.06 -35.19
CA VAL A 114 8.77 75.97 -36.25
C VAL A 114 8.30 77.41 -36.00
N ASN A 115 7.06 77.61 -35.51
CA ASN A 115 6.44 78.92 -35.36
C ASN A 115 6.18 79.27 -33.88
N LYS A 116 5.99 80.56 -33.56
CA LYS A 116 5.58 81.01 -32.21
C LYS A 116 4.23 80.40 -31.80
N PHE A 117 3.27 80.35 -32.73
CA PHE A 117 1.95 79.75 -32.51
C PHE A 117 2.02 78.28 -32.09
N THR A 118 2.76 77.44 -32.84
CA THR A 118 2.91 76.01 -32.52
C THR A 118 3.60 75.79 -31.17
N ARG A 119 4.53 76.65 -30.77
CA ARG A 119 5.16 76.59 -29.44
C ARG A 119 4.16 76.90 -28.32
N THR A 120 3.30 77.88 -28.50
CA THR A 120 2.26 78.24 -27.51
C THR A 120 1.23 77.11 -27.37
N VAL A 121 0.79 76.52 -28.48
CA VAL A 121 -0.12 75.37 -28.49
C VAL A 121 0.50 74.15 -27.78
N LEU A 122 1.76 73.82 -28.06
CA LEU A 122 2.45 72.70 -27.39
C LEU A 122 2.56 72.88 -25.87
N ARG A 123 2.78 74.12 -25.42
CA ARG A 123 2.81 74.45 -23.98
C ARG A 123 1.42 74.37 -23.34
N ALA A 124 0.39 74.84 -24.04
CA ALA A 124 -0.99 74.79 -23.55
C ALA A 124 -1.51 73.35 -23.41
N VAL A 125 -1.08 72.44 -24.29
CA VAL A 125 -1.46 71.02 -24.29
C VAL A 125 -0.70 70.18 -23.25
N ALA A 126 0.50 70.63 -22.81
CA ALA A 126 1.35 69.91 -21.86
C ALA A 126 0.65 69.45 -20.56
N PRO A 127 -0.06 70.31 -19.80
CA PRO A 127 -0.76 69.87 -18.58
C PRO A 127 -1.86 68.85 -18.86
N GLY A 128 -2.60 69.01 -19.97
CA GLY A 128 -3.61 68.03 -20.40
C GLY A 128 -3.00 66.67 -20.76
N THR A 129 -1.83 66.65 -21.40
CA THR A 129 -1.12 65.38 -21.69
C THR A 129 -0.59 64.69 -20.45
N ALA A 130 -0.10 65.44 -19.45
CA ALA A 130 0.35 64.88 -18.18
C ALA A 130 -0.84 64.26 -17.41
N ALA A 131 -1.94 65.00 -17.30
CA ALA A 131 -3.17 64.52 -16.68
C ALA A 131 -3.74 63.29 -17.41
N GLY A 132 -3.81 63.31 -18.74
CA GLY A 132 -4.27 62.18 -19.55
C GLY A 132 -3.38 60.93 -19.47
N ALA A 133 -2.06 61.10 -19.33
CA ALA A 133 -1.14 59.98 -19.12
C ALA A 133 -1.30 59.37 -17.72
N ILE A 134 -1.46 60.18 -16.67
CA ILE A 134 -1.70 59.72 -15.30
C ILE A 134 -3.05 59.00 -15.21
N LEU A 135 -4.13 59.61 -15.73
CA LEU A 135 -5.46 59.00 -15.73
C LEU A 135 -5.49 57.69 -16.53
N GLY A 136 -4.85 57.67 -17.71
CA GLY A 136 -4.74 56.45 -18.52
C GLY A 136 -3.96 55.34 -17.82
N ALA A 137 -2.86 55.68 -17.12
CA ALA A 137 -2.10 54.72 -16.33
C ALA A 137 -2.87 54.22 -15.10
N LEU A 138 -3.63 55.08 -14.41
CA LEU A 138 -4.48 54.69 -13.29
C LEU A 138 -5.59 53.72 -13.74
N LEU A 139 -6.29 54.04 -14.83
CA LEU A 139 -7.34 53.20 -15.39
C LEU A 139 -6.76 51.86 -15.90
N ALA A 140 -5.63 51.89 -16.59
CA ALA A 140 -4.95 50.68 -17.04
C ALA A 140 -4.47 49.82 -15.86
N THR A 141 -3.99 50.45 -14.77
CA THR A 141 -3.60 49.74 -13.53
C THR A 141 -4.82 49.08 -12.90
N LEU A 142 -5.94 49.79 -12.77
CA LEU A 142 -7.19 49.25 -12.23
C LEU A 142 -7.66 48.01 -13.01
N VAL A 143 -7.73 48.11 -14.34
CA VAL A 143 -8.14 46.99 -15.21
C VAL A 143 -7.14 45.83 -15.11
N THR A 144 -5.84 46.12 -15.15
CA THR A 144 -4.79 45.08 -15.03
C THR A 144 -4.90 44.37 -13.68
N THR A 145 -5.11 45.10 -12.58
CA THR A 145 -5.30 44.52 -11.25
C THR A 145 -6.54 43.63 -11.19
N LEU A 146 -7.66 44.04 -11.79
CA LEU A 146 -8.87 43.22 -11.87
C LEU A 146 -8.62 41.91 -12.63
N VAL A 147 -7.96 41.97 -13.79
CA VAL A 147 -7.59 40.79 -14.59
C VAL A 147 -6.66 39.86 -13.80
N LEU A 148 -5.65 40.40 -13.12
CA LEU A 148 -4.73 39.64 -12.28
C LEU A 148 -5.43 39.01 -11.06
N LEU A 149 -6.44 39.68 -10.50
CA LEU A 149 -7.26 39.12 -9.42
C LEU A 149 -8.07 37.93 -9.91
N VAL A 150 -8.75 38.05 -11.06
CA VAL A 150 -9.47 36.92 -11.68
C VAL A 150 -8.53 35.76 -11.97
N PHE A 151 -7.34 36.05 -12.54
CA PHE A 151 -6.31 35.05 -12.78
C PHE A 151 -5.87 34.35 -11.47
N GLY A 152 -5.65 35.12 -10.40
CA GLY A 152 -5.32 34.58 -9.08
C GLY A 152 -6.40 33.65 -8.52
N VAL A 153 -7.68 34.01 -8.68
CA VAL A 153 -8.82 33.14 -8.29
C VAL A 153 -8.81 31.84 -9.10
N LEU A 154 -8.60 31.90 -10.42
CA LEU A 154 -8.51 30.70 -11.25
C LEU A 154 -7.35 29.79 -10.82
N LEU A 155 -6.18 30.34 -10.53
CA LEU A 155 -5.05 29.57 -10.01
C LEU A 155 -5.34 28.95 -8.63
N ALA A 156 -6.04 29.68 -7.76
CA ALA A 156 -6.45 29.16 -6.46
C ALA A 156 -7.43 27.99 -6.61
N LEU A 157 -8.37 28.04 -7.56
CA LEU A 157 -9.27 26.93 -7.89
C LEU A 157 -8.50 25.71 -8.42
N VAL A 158 -7.55 25.92 -9.33
CA VAL A 158 -6.67 24.84 -9.83
C VAL A 158 -5.88 24.22 -8.67
N TRP A 159 -5.28 25.03 -7.80
CA TRP A 159 -4.55 24.55 -6.64
C TRP A 159 -5.44 23.77 -5.68
N LEU A 160 -6.63 24.30 -5.36
CA LEU A 160 -7.60 23.65 -4.48
C LEU A 160 -8.06 22.30 -5.06
N SER A 161 -8.38 22.24 -6.35
CA SER A 161 -8.74 20.98 -7.01
C SER A 161 -7.62 19.94 -6.93
N ALA A 162 -6.36 20.35 -7.12
CA ALA A 162 -5.21 19.45 -7.04
C ALA A 162 -4.98 18.94 -5.62
N VAL A 163 -5.06 19.81 -4.61
CA VAL A 163 -4.93 19.44 -3.19
C VAL A 163 -6.06 18.51 -2.76
N THR A 164 -7.30 18.82 -3.14
CA THR A 164 -8.46 17.97 -2.87
C THR A 164 -8.31 16.61 -3.53
N ALA A 165 -7.86 16.54 -4.78
CA ALA A 165 -7.60 15.28 -5.47
C ALA A 165 -6.50 14.46 -4.78
N VAL A 166 -5.42 15.10 -4.31
CA VAL A 166 -4.37 14.44 -3.51
C VAL A 166 -4.96 13.86 -2.22
N GLY A 167 -5.77 14.64 -1.50
CA GLY A 167 -6.45 14.20 -0.29
C GLY A 167 -7.36 13.00 -0.53
N LEU A 168 -8.20 13.07 -1.57
CA LEU A 168 -9.13 12.01 -1.96
C LEU A 168 -8.40 10.73 -2.33
N LEU A 169 -7.38 10.80 -3.19
CA LEU A 169 -6.60 9.62 -3.59
C LEU A 169 -5.90 8.97 -2.40
N ARG A 170 -5.32 9.77 -1.49
CA ARG A 170 -4.71 9.26 -0.26
C ARG A 170 -5.75 8.61 0.66
N ALA A 171 -6.95 9.18 0.77
CA ALA A 171 -8.04 8.62 1.56
C ALA A 171 -8.51 7.27 0.97
N VAL A 172 -8.71 7.20 -0.35
CA VAL A 172 -9.07 5.97 -1.06
C VAL A 172 -8.00 4.89 -0.86
N GLU A 173 -6.71 5.21 -0.99
CA GLU A 173 -5.64 4.23 -0.73
C GLU A 173 -5.59 3.75 0.73
N ARG A 174 -5.87 4.63 1.69
CA ARG A 174 -5.92 4.27 3.11
C ARG A 174 -7.12 3.37 3.40
N LEU A 175 -8.30 3.75 2.92
CA LEU A 175 -9.52 2.97 3.06
C LEU A 175 -9.38 1.59 2.40
N TRP A 176 -8.79 1.53 1.21
CA TRP A 176 -8.58 0.27 0.51
C TRP A 176 -7.64 -0.66 1.28
N ARG A 177 -6.54 -0.13 1.83
CA ARG A 177 -5.62 -0.90 2.70
C ARG A 177 -6.29 -1.37 3.98
N LEU A 178 -7.16 -0.54 4.58
CA LEU A 178 -7.90 -0.88 5.79
C LEU A 178 -8.90 -2.01 5.52
N VAL A 179 -9.75 -1.86 4.49
CA VAL A 179 -10.77 -2.86 4.10
C VAL A 179 -10.16 -4.20 3.73
N ARG A 180 -8.95 -4.20 3.12
CA ARG A 180 -8.24 -5.44 2.77
C ARG A 180 -7.27 -5.93 3.84
N HIS A 181 -7.20 -5.26 4.99
CA HIS A 181 -6.25 -5.55 6.07
C HIS A 181 -4.80 -5.71 5.59
N ILE A 182 -4.39 -4.89 4.62
CA ILE A 182 -3.05 -4.93 4.05
C ILE A 182 -2.12 -4.18 5.00
N ARG A 183 -1.27 -4.92 5.71
CA ARG A 183 -0.18 -4.38 6.51
C ARG A 183 1.13 -4.67 5.79
N MET A 184 1.88 -3.61 5.48
CA MET A 184 3.20 -3.72 4.86
C MET A 184 4.25 -3.89 5.97
N LYS A 185 4.92 -5.03 5.93
CA LYS A 185 6.06 -5.36 6.77
C LYS A 185 7.16 -5.92 5.89
N CYS A 186 8.40 -5.72 6.31
CA CYS A 186 9.52 -6.34 5.63
C CYS A 186 9.50 -7.86 5.87
N PRO A 187 9.56 -8.70 4.83
CA PRO A 187 9.60 -10.15 5.01
C PRO A 187 11.00 -10.70 5.31
N HIS A 188 12.03 -9.85 5.18
CA HIS A 188 13.41 -10.28 5.24
C HIS A 188 13.90 -10.53 6.66
N PRO A 189 14.71 -11.59 6.87
CA PRO A 189 15.26 -11.92 8.19
C PRO A 189 16.10 -10.76 8.74
N GLY A 190 15.88 -10.42 10.00
CA GLY A 190 16.59 -9.34 10.71
C GLY A 190 16.00 -7.93 10.53
N CYS A 191 15.03 -7.73 9.62
CA CYS A 191 14.35 -6.45 9.47
C CYS A 191 12.95 -6.48 10.11
N TYR A 192 12.01 -7.21 9.51
CA TYR A 192 10.62 -7.36 9.98
C TYR A 192 9.82 -6.07 10.32
N LEU A 193 10.39 -4.90 10.09
CA LEU A 193 9.81 -3.61 10.45
C LEU A 193 8.59 -3.28 9.58
N PRO A 194 7.52 -2.72 10.17
CA PRO A 194 6.41 -2.17 9.41
C PRO A 194 6.83 -0.89 8.68
N PHE A 195 6.32 -0.68 7.47
CA PHE A 195 6.57 0.55 6.71
C PHE A 195 5.30 1.03 6.00
N GLY A 196 5.17 2.36 5.83
CA GLY A 196 3.98 2.98 5.23
C GLY A 196 4.01 3.11 3.70
N LEU A 197 5.20 3.06 3.11
CA LEU A 197 5.46 3.16 1.68
C LEU A 197 6.82 2.51 1.38
N ALA A 198 6.90 1.71 0.32
CA ALA A 198 8.15 1.13 -0.16
C ALA A 198 8.90 2.13 -1.06
N VAL A 199 10.22 1.96 -1.17
CA VAL A 199 11.03 2.74 -2.10
C VAL A 199 10.92 2.10 -3.49
N HIS A 200 10.42 2.84 -4.48
CA HIS A 200 10.21 2.34 -5.84
C HIS A 200 11.33 2.78 -6.76
N ARG A 201 11.83 1.90 -7.63
CA ARG A 201 12.85 2.26 -8.63
C ARG A 201 12.21 2.64 -9.96
N CYS A 202 12.73 3.69 -10.59
CA CYS A 202 12.38 4.03 -11.96
C CYS A 202 12.84 2.91 -12.91
N PRO A 203 11.98 2.42 -13.82
CA PRO A 203 12.36 1.35 -14.74
C PRO A 203 13.42 1.77 -15.77
N ASP A 204 13.54 3.07 -16.07
CA ASP A 204 14.44 3.55 -17.12
C ASP A 204 15.81 3.93 -16.57
N CYS A 205 15.88 4.67 -15.46
CA CYS A 205 17.15 5.15 -14.89
C CYS A 205 17.53 4.51 -13.54
N GLY A 206 16.68 3.66 -12.96
CA GLY A 206 16.95 3.00 -11.68
C GLY A 206 16.87 3.90 -10.44
N ALA A 207 16.59 5.20 -10.59
CA ALA A 207 16.52 6.15 -9.48
C ALA A 207 15.49 5.73 -8.41
N ALA A 208 15.83 5.91 -7.13
CA ALA A 208 15.03 5.50 -5.99
C ALA A 208 14.04 6.59 -5.56
N HIS A 209 12.75 6.28 -5.65
CA HIS A 209 11.63 7.14 -5.28
C HIS A 209 11.03 6.70 -3.95
N GLY A 210 11.36 7.42 -2.87
CA GLY A 210 10.88 7.13 -1.52
C GLY A 210 9.52 7.75 -1.21
N GLU A 211 9.13 8.80 -1.94
CA GLU A 211 7.91 9.57 -1.71
C GLU A 211 6.91 9.39 -2.86
N LEU A 212 6.89 8.22 -3.53
CA LEU A 212 5.98 7.91 -4.66
C LEU A 212 4.52 7.73 -4.22
N ARG A 213 3.90 8.82 -3.77
CA ARG A 213 2.49 8.95 -3.36
C ARG A 213 1.93 10.29 -3.83
N PRO A 214 0.61 10.42 -4.03
CA PRO A 214 0.02 11.67 -4.50
C PRO A 214 0.47 12.84 -3.61
N GLY A 215 0.96 13.93 -4.18
CA GLY A 215 1.53 15.03 -3.42
C GLY A 215 2.18 16.10 -4.29
N ARG A 216 3.18 16.79 -3.74
CA ARG A 216 3.86 17.92 -4.39
C ARG A 216 4.60 17.58 -5.69
N TYR A 217 4.92 16.30 -5.92
CA TYR A 217 5.58 15.84 -7.14
C TYR A 217 4.58 15.37 -8.21
N GLY A 218 3.28 15.32 -7.88
CA GLY A 218 2.22 14.98 -8.82
C GLY A 218 1.00 14.37 -8.15
N VAL A 219 -0.16 14.49 -8.80
CA VAL A 219 -1.41 13.91 -8.31
C VAL A 219 -1.49 12.44 -8.69
N LEU A 220 -1.54 12.14 -10.00
CA LEU A 220 -1.63 10.78 -10.54
C LEU A 220 -0.27 10.19 -10.93
N TRP A 221 0.65 11.06 -11.35
CA TRP A 221 1.96 10.69 -11.89
C TRP A 221 3.05 11.59 -11.34
N HIS A 222 4.17 11.01 -10.92
CA HIS A 222 5.44 11.74 -10.76
C HIS A 222 6.21 11.67 -12.07
N VAL A 223 6.93 12.73 -12.40
CA VAL A 223 7.88 12.73 -13.53
C VAL A 223 9.28 12.62 -12.96
N CYS A 224 9.93 11.48 -13.18
CA CYS A 224 11.32 11.24 -12.80
C CYS A 224 12.24 12.25 -13.51
N GLY A 225 13.43 12.51 -12.97
CA GLY A 225 14.43 13.37 -13.63
C GLY A 225 14.86 12.88 -15.02
N CYS A 226 14.67 11.59 -15.34
CA CYS A 226 14.86 11.05 -16.69
C CYS A 226 13.67 11.29 -17.65
N GLY A 227 12.57 11.89 -17.19
CA GLY A 227 11.35 12.12 -17.96
C GLY A 227 10.28 11.02 -17.84
N ARG A 228 10.61 9.86 -17.24
CA ARG A 228 9.65 8.75 -17.08
C ARG A 228 8.52 9.10 -16.11
N ARG A 229 7.28 8.79 -16.49
CA ARG A 229 6.08 8.92 -15.66
C ARG A 229 5.92 7.70 -14.74
N LEU A 230 5.79 7.95 -13.45
CA LEU A 230 5.64 6.93 -12.41
C LEU A 230 4.29 7.10 -11.71
N ALA A 231 3.48 6.04 -11.66
CA ALA A 231 2.19 6.04 -10.97
C ALA A 231 2.34 6.34 -9.48
N THR A 232 1.54 7.26 -8.96
CA THR A 232 1.57 7.62 -7.53
C THR A 232 0.71 6.71 -6.68
N THR A 233 -0.27 6.02 -7.25
CA THR A 233 -1.22 5.18 -6.51
C THR A 233 -1.06 3.69 -6.82
N SER A 234 -1.37 2.83 -5.86
CA SER A 234 -1.36 1.38 -6.05
C SER A 234 -2.36 0.91 -7.12
N LEU A 235 -3.54 1.54 -7.20
CA LEU A 235 -4.55 1.28 -8.22
C LEU A 235 -4.09 1.74 -9.62
N GLY A 236 -3.36 2.86 -9.70
CA GLY A 236 -2.81 3.39 -10.95
C GLY A 236 -1.55 2.66 -11.43
N GLY A 237 -1.13 1.58 -10.77
CA GLY A 237 -0.01 0.75 -11.21
C GLY A 237 1.29 0.95 -10.44
N ARG A 238 1.35 1.71 -9.33
CA ARG A 238 2.60 1.92 -8.56
C ARG A 238 3.31 0.60 -8.19
N GLY A 239 2.55 -0.45 -7.91
CA GLY A 239 3.10 -1.74 -7.51
C GLY A 239 3.79 -2.53 -8.62
N SER A 240 3.78 -2.09 -9.89
CA SER A 240 4.52 -2.76 -10.97
C SER A 240 6.00 -2.37 -11.00
N PHE A 241 6.39 -1.33 -10.27
CA PHE A 241 7.78 -0.92 -10.16
C PHE A 241 8.49 -1.73 -9.09
N ALA A 242 9.73 -2.13 -9.36
CA ALA A 242 10.58 -2.82 -8.39
C ALA A 242 10.65 -2.01 -7.08
N ALA A 243 10.32 -2.67 -5.98
CA ALA A 243 10.19 -2.06 -4.67
C ALA A 243 11.30 -2.56 -3.73
N ARG A 244 11.76 -1.69 -2.83
CA ARG A 244 12.75 -2.01 -1.79
C ARG A 244 12.25 -1.59 -0.42
N CYS A 245 12.69 -2.32 0.60
CA CYS A 245 12.42 -1.96 1.98
C CYS A 245 13.14 -0.64 2.31
N PRO A 246 12.47 0.35 2.93
CA PRO A 246 13.13 1.60 3.33
C PRO A 246 14.12 1.42 4.48
N SER A 247 14.09 0.29 5.20
CA SER A 247 14.95 0.03 6.36
C SER A 247 16.17 -0.84 6.02
N CYS A 248 15.97 -1.94 5.29
CA CYS A 248 17.06 -2.88 4.95
C CYS A 248 17.49 -2.84 3.48
N GLU A 249 16.85 -2.01 2.65
CA GLU A 249 17.14 -1.81 1.21
C GLU A 249 17.07 -3.03 0.29
N GLN A 250 16.69 -4.19 0.85
CA GLN A 250 16.49 -5.42 0.10
C GLN A 250 15.20 -5.35 -0.74
N GLU A 251 15.21 -6.07 -1.85
CA GLU A 251 14.10 -6.10 -2.82
C GLU A 251 12.87 -6.78 -2.23
N LEU A 252 11.72 -6.14 -2.38
CA LEU A 252 10.46 -6.65 -1.88
C LEU A 252 9.74 -7.43 -3.00
N PRO A 253 9.13 -8.58 -2.69
CA PRO A 253 8.23 -9.25 -3.61
C PRO A 253 7.08 -8.33 -4.04
N GLU A 254 6.61 -8.45 -5.28
CA GLU A 254 5.50 -7.64 -5.82
C GLU A 254 4.21 -7.73 -5.00
N ALA A 255 4.05 -8.81 -4.22
CA ALA A 255 2.95 -9.02 -3.28
C ALA A 255 2.83 -7.92 -2.22
N VAL A 256 3.98 -7.41 -1.78
CA VAL A 256 4.07 -6.63 -0.54
C VAL A 256 3.37 -5.30 -0.78
N GLY A 257 2.29 -5.06 -0.03
CA GLY A 257 1.43 -3.89 -0.20
C GLY A 257 0.26 -4.06 -1.17
N ARG A 258 0.13 -5.21 -1.85
CA ARG A 258 -1.03 -5.57 -2.70
C ARG A 258 -1.94 -6.61 -2.06
N THR A 259 -1.35 -7.56 -1.35
CA THR A 259 -2.07 -8.66 -0.71
C THR A 259 -1.80 -8.71 0.78
N ARG A 260 -2.70 -9.35 1.54
CA ARG A 260 -2.47 -9.61 2.96
C ARG A 260 -1.43 -10.73 3.08
N VAL A 261 -0.40 -10.47 3.87
CA VAL A 261 0.61 -11.45 4.25
C VAL A 261 0.09 -12.26 5.44
N VAL A 262 0.38 -13.57 5.46
CA VAL A 262 0.04 -14.49 6.55
C VAL A 262 1.31 -15.24 6.95
N HIS A 263 1.79 -15.01 8.17
CA HIS A 263 2.97 -15.70 8.72
C HIS A 263 2.54 -16.94 9.50
N LEU A 264 3.02 -18.11 9.10
CA LEU A 264 2.66 -19.40 9.69
C LEU A 264 3.92 -20.24 9.99
N PRO A 265 4.53 -20.07 11.18
CA PRO A 265 5.62 -20.91 11.63
C PRO A 265 5.20 -22.33 12.05
N LEU A 266 6.03 -23.31 11.72
CA LEU A 266 5.94 -24.70 12.17
C LEU A 266 6.84 -24.91 13.40
N ILE A 267 6.28 -25.42 14.49
CA ILE A 267 6.97 -25.50 15.78
C ILE A 267 6.84 -26.92 16.31
N GLY A 268 7.96 -27.52 16.69
CA GLY A 268 8.09 -28.96 16.87
C GLY A 268 9.51 -29.31 17.30
N GLY A 269 9.68 -30.37 18.09
CA GLY A 269 11.00 -30.90 18.44
C GLY A 269 11.82 -31.30 17.20
N THR A 270 13.14 -31.39 17.34
CA THR A 270 14.01 -31.95 16.28
C THR A 270 13.50 -33.35 15.90
N SER A 271 13.42 -33.65 14.60
CA SER A 271 12.90 -34.93 14.09
C SER A 271 11.39 -35.18 14.28
N SER A 272 10.61 -34.18 14.74
CA SER A 272 9.13 -34.27 14.81
C SER A 272 8.44 -34.30 13.44
N GLY A 273 9.19 -34.04 12.36
CA GLY A 273 8.69 -34.06 10.99
C GLY A 273 8.24 -32.70 10.43
N LYS A 274 8.68 -31.57 11.01
CA LYS A 274 8.34 -30.21 10.51
C LYS A 274 8.59 -30.01 9.02
N THR A 275 9.80 -30.31 8.54
CA THR A 275 10.18 -30.17 7.12
C THR A 275 9.35 -31.05 6.20
N MET A 276 9.11 -32.31 6.61
CA MET A 276 8.24 -33.24 5.89
C MET A 276 6.79 -32.75 5.86
N LEU A 277 6.29 -32.23 6.97
CA LEU A 277 4.96 -31.67 7.07
C LEU A 277 4.81 -30.40 6.21
N MET A 278 5.81 -29.53 6.17
CA MET A 278 5.83 -28.38 5.26
C MET A 278 5.75 -28.85 3.80
N ALA A 279 6.56 -29.84 3.39
CA ALA A 279 6.48 -30.41 2.04
C ALA A 279 5.08 -30.98 1.74
N ALA A 280 4.49 -31.70 2.69
CA ALA A 280 3.16 -32.27 2.59
C ALA A 280 2.07 -31.19 2.49
N MET A 281 2.16 -30.11 3.26
CA MET A 281 1.27 -28.95 3.17
C MET A 281 1.32 -28.29 1.79
N VAL A 282 2.53 -28.09 1.25
CA VAL A 282 2.73 -27.51 -0.09
C VAL A 282 2.15 -28.41 -1.18
N ALA A 283 2.45 -29.71 -1.13
CA ALA A 283 1.90 -30.70 -2.06
C ALA A 283 0.36 -30.78 -1.96
N GLY A 284 -0.17 -30.71 -0.74
CA GLY A 284 -1.59 -30.68 -0.46
C GLY A 284 -2.31 -29.46 -1.02
N LEU A 285 -1.72 -28.27 -0.86
CA LEU A 285 -2.25 -27.03 -1.44
C LEU A 285 -2.30 -27.12 -2.98
N GLN A 286 -1.27 -27.72 -3.60
CA GLN A 286 -1.27 -28.00 -5.03
C GLN A 286 -2.34 -29.04 -5.43
N ALA A 287 -2.54 -30.08 -4.62
CA ALA A 287 -3.60 -31.06 -4.84
C ALA A 287 -5.00 -30.44 -4.78
N TRP A 288 -5.26 -29.57 -3.81
CA TRP A 288 -6.49 -28.77 -3.73
C TRP A 288 -6.66 -27.83 -4.93
N SER A 289 -5.57 -27.20 -5.39
CA SER A 289 -5.58 -26.30 -6.55
C SER A 289 -5.99 -27.00 -7.86
N ARG A 290 -5.64 -28.29 -8.02
CA ARG A 290 -6.05 -29.10 -9.19
C ARG A 290 -7.55 -29.41 -9.23
N ARG A 291 -8.25 -29.37 -8.09
CA ARG A 291 -9.66 -29.79 -7.98
C ARG A 291 -10.65 -28.68 -7.71
N THR A 292 -10.17 -27.54 -7.24
CA THR A 292 -11.02 -26.45 -6.76
C THR A 292 -10.60 -25.13 -7.38
N ARG A 293 -11.33 -24.05 -7.06
CA ARG A 293 -10.95 -22.68 -7.48
C ARG A 293 -9.79 -22.10 -6.67
N LEU A 294 -9.04 -22.94 -5.94
CA LEU A 294 -7.84 -22.55 -5.23
C LEU A 294 -6.69 -22.35 -6.24
N THR A 295 -5.98 -21.24 -6.15
CA THR A 295 -4.79 -20.96 -6.97
C THR A 295 -3.57 -20.93 -6.06
N VAL A 296 -2.51 -21.65 -6.41
CA VAL A 296 -1.27 -21.70 -5.63
C VAL A 296 -0.09 -21.42 -6.56
N GLU A 297 0.64 -20.34 -6.29
CA GLU A 297 1.80 -19.92 -7.08
C GLU A 297 2.99 -19.63 -6.15
N TYR A 298 4.20 -20.02 -6.54
CA TYR A 298 5.42 -19.65 -5.79
C TYR A 298 5.69 -18.15 -5.92
N ALA A 299 6.07 -17.50 -4.82
CA ALA A 299 6.25 -16.05 -4.82
C ALA A 299 7.46 -15.57 -5.64
N SER A 300 8.52 -16.40 -5.72
CA SER A 300 9.70 -16.14 -6.52
C SER A 300 10.23 -17.40 -7.23
N PRO A 301 11.08 -17.25 -8.26
CA PRO A 301 11.81 -18.37 -8.85
C PRO A 301 12.69 -19.11 -7.83
N SER A 302 13.19 -18.42 -6.81
CA SER A 302 14.00 -19.04 -5.76
C SER A 302 13.18 -19.96 -4.86
N ASP A 303 11.97 -19.55 -4.47
CA ASP A 303 11.03 -20.38 -3.69
C ASP A 303 10.64 -21.63 -4.49
N ARG A 304 10.42 -21.48 -5.80
CA ARG A 304 10.12 -22.61 -6.69
C ARG A 304 11.27 -23.61 -6.74
N LYS A 305 12.50 -23.13 -6.87
CA LYS A 305 13.70 -23.99 -6.89
C LYS A 305 13.85 -24.75 -5.57
N GLU A 306 13.67 -24.07 -4.45
CA GLU A 306 13.77 -24.65 -3.10
C GLU A 306 12.71 -25.73 -2.86
N ALA A 307 11.44 -25.43 -3.17
CA ALA A 307 10.36 -26.42 -3.07
C ALA A 307 10.56 -27.62 -4.02
N THR A 308 11.10 -27.39 -5.22
CA THR A 308 11.38 -28.48 -6.19
C THR A 308 12.57 -29.33 -5.76
N ALA A 309 13.58 -28.74 -5.10
CA ALA A 309 14.69 -29.49 -4.52
C ALA A 309 14.20 -30.36 -3.35
N LEU A 310 13.41 -29.79 -2.44
CA LEU A 310 12.80 -30.52 -1.33
C LEU A 310 11.90 -31.66 -1.83
N LYS A 311 11.07 -31.41 -2.84
CA LYS A 311 10.23 -32.46 -3.45
C LYS A 311 11.06 -33.60 -4.01
N ARG A 312 12.08 -33.30 -4.82
CA ARG A 312 12.95 -34.34 -5.41
C ARG A 312 13.64 -35.18 -4.36
N GLN A 313 14.10 -34.55 -3.30
CA GLN A 313 14.74 -35.22 -2.18
C GLN A 313 13.80 -36.17 -1.45
N VAL A 314 12.56 -35.74 -1.18
CA VAL A 314 11.53 -36.58 -0.56
C VAL A 314 11.13 -37.72 -1.51
N ASP A 315 11.02 -37.46 -2.81
CA ASP A 315 10.70 -38.48 -3.82
C ASP A 315 11.82 -39.53 -3.94
N SER A 316 13.09 -39.15 -3.80
CA SER A 316 14.24 -40.06 -3.94
C SER A 316 14.58 -40.82 -2.66
N ALA A 317 14.56 -40.16 -1.51
CA ALA A 317 15.00 -40.74 -0.24
C ALA A 317 13.84 -41.20 0.65
N GLY A 318 12.60 -40.81 0.35
CA GLY A 318 11.44 -41.07 1.21
C GLY A 318 11.36 -40.19 2.45
N TRP A 319 12.36 -39.32 2.71
CA TRP A 319 12.38 -38.35 3.79
C TRP A 319 13.18 -37.09 3.41
N ALA A 320 12.88 -35.97 4.06
CA ALA A 320 13.71 -34.76 4.01
C ALA A 320 14.95 -34.94 4.91
N LEU A 321 16.14 -34.60 4.41
CA LEU A 321 17.35 -34.56 5.23
C LEU A 321 17.22 -33.47 6.29
N LYS A 322 17.95 -33.63 7.39
CA LYS A 322 18.02 -32.65 8.47
C LYS A 322 18.50 -31.30 7.91
N THR A 323 17.73 -30.24 8.13
CA THR A 323 18.10 -28.87 7.74
C THR A 323 19.36 -28.45 8.52
N GLN A 324 20.50 -28.32 7.84
CA GLN A 324 21.78 -27.89 8.42
C GLN A 324 22.12 -26.45 8.01
N GLY A 325 22.26 -25.55 8.99
CA GLY A 325 22.89 -24.22 8.84
C GLY A 325 22.06 -23.14 8.12
N GLY A 326 22.18 -21.89 8.61
CA GLY A 326 21.62 -20.68 8.00
C GLY A 326 20.37 -20.11 8.69
N PRO A 327 20.04 -18.82 8.48
CA PRO A 327 18.85 -18.20 9.06
C PRO A 327 17.57 -18.89 8.52
N PRO A 328 16.50 -19.03 9.34
CA PRO A 328 15.28 -19.70 8.92
C PRO A 328 14.66 -18.97 7.73
N ARG A 329 14.73 -19.61 6.55
CA ARG A 329 14.16 -19.07 5.32
C ARG A 329 12.72 -19.57 5.18
N ALA A 330 11.79 -18.64 4.97
CA ALA A 330 10.40 -18.99 4.77
C ALA A 330 10.13 -19.35 3.31
N LEU A 331 9.37 -20.41 3.07
CA LEU A 331 8.82 -20.70 1.76
C LEU A 331 7.61 -19.79 1.51
N MET A 332 7.66 -19.01 0.44
CA MET A 332 6.62 -18.03 0.11
C MET A 332 5.69 -18.52 -1.01
N LEU A 333 4.37 -18.52 -0.73
CA LEU A 333 3.33 -18.98 -1.65
C LEU A 333 2.20 -17.93 -1.77
N TYR A 334 1.82 -17.58 -2.99
CA TYR A 334 0.55 -16.94 -3.25
C TYR A 334 -0.56 -17.98 -3.21
N VAL A 335 -1.48 -17.84 -2.25
CA VAL A 335 -2.66 -18.70 -2.15
C VAL A 335 -3.90 -17.85 -2.39
N GLY A 336 -4.69 -18.21 -3.40
CA GLY A 336 -5.87 -17.48 -3.83
C GLY A 336 -7.11 -18.35 -3.90
N HIS A 337 -8.26 -17.72 -3.71
CA HIS A 337 -9.56 -18.33 -3.95
C HIS A 337 -10.52 -17.27 -4.51
N GLY A 338 -10.94 -17.46 -5.77
CA GLY A 338 -11.68 -16.45 -6.52
C GLY A 338 -10.88 -15.15 -6.68
N ARG A 339 -11.44 -14.01 -6.25
CA ARG A 339 -10.79 -12.67 -6.36
C ARG A 339 -9.88 -12.32 -5.19
N GLN A 340 -9.83 -13.16 -4.15
CA GLN A 340 -8.99 -12.94 -2.98
C GLN A 340 -7.69 -13.72 -3.10
N ARG A 341 -6.59 -13.09 -2.72
CA ARG A 341 -5.27 -13.71 -2.62
C ARG A 341 -4.65 -13.41 -1.25
N ARG A 342 -3.71 -14.24 -0.82
CA ARG A 342 -2.85 -14.10 0.37
C ARG A 342 -1.44 -14.47 -0.02
N LEU A 343 -0.46 -13.81 0.60
CA LEU A 343 0.93 -14.27 0.54
C LEU A 343 1.22 -15.03 1.84
N LEU A 344 1.32 -16.35 1.75
CA LEU A 344 1.61 -17.25 2.85
C LEU A 344 3.13 -17.39 3.00
N TYR A 345 3.61 -17.22 4.23
CA TYR A 345 4.98 -17.51 4.65
C TYR A 345 4.94 -18.74 5.54
N LEU A 346 5.51 -19.85 5.06
CA LEU A 346 5.72 -21.05 5.87
C LEU A 346 7.15 -21.03 6.41
N TYR A 347 7.30 -20.95 7.73
CA TYR A 347 8.62 -21.02 8.38
C TYR A 347 8.86 -22.43 8.90
N ASP A 348 9.98 -23.04 8.52
CA ASP A 348 10.50 -24.27 9.13
C ASP A 348 11.75 -23.93 9.96
N PRO A 349 11.60 -23.48 11.22
CA PRO A 349 12.73 -23.21 12.07
C PRO A 349 13.46 -24.51 12.43
N MET A 350 14.79 -24.46 12.37
CA MET A 350 15.66 -25.54 12.83
C MET A 350 15.24 -26.03 14.23
N GLY A 351 15.21 -27.35 14.43
CA GLY A 351 14.89 -27.95 15.73
C GLY A 351 15.92 -27.68 16.84
N GLU A 352 17.11 -27.18 16.47
CA GLU A 352 18.21 -26.89 17.42
C GLU A 352 18.23 -25.44 17.90
N SER A 353 17.60 -24.50 17.18
CA SER A 353 17.59 -23.06 17.53
C SER A 353 16.76 -22.70 18.77
N LEU A 354 16.21 -23.70 19.48
CA LEU A 354 15.59 -23.54 20.80
C LEU A 354 16.56 -23.84 21.97
N ARG A 355 17.81 -24.24 21.67
CA ARG A 355 18.81 -24.58 22.68
C ARG A 355 19.70 -23.40 23.07
N ASP A 356 19.94 -22.45 22.16
CA ASP A 356 20.87 -21.34 22.40
C ASP A 356 20.15 -20.02 22.69
N ALA A 357 20.22 -19.59 23.95
CA ALA A 357 19.72 -18.30 24.44
C ALA A 357 20.37 -17.07 23.76
N GLY A 358 21.42 -17.26 22.94
CA GLY A 358 22.06 -16.21 22.13
C GLY A 358 21.35 -15.89 20.80
N VAL A 359 20.33 -16.67 20.41
CA VAL A 359 19.68 -16.62 19.09
C VAL A 359 18.35 -15.81 19.09
N VAL A 360 18.12 -15.02 20.14
CA VAL A 360 16.93 -14.15 20.32
C VAL A 360 16.67 -13.22 19.11
N ARG A 361 17.71 -12.90 18.33
CA ARG A 361 17.59 -12.05 17.14
C ARG A 361 17.02 -12.76 15.91
N GLU A 362 17.04 -14.09 15.85
CA GLU A 362 16.56 -14.88 14.70
C GLU A 362 15.09 -15.31 14.83
N GLN A 363 14.49 -15.18 16.01
CA GLN A 363 13.10 -15.60 16.27
C GLN A 363 12.06 -14.48 16.10
N GLN A 364 12.46 -13.30 15.61
CA GLN A 364 11.56 -12.16 15.39
C GLN A 364 10.37 -12.46 14.46
N TYR A 365 10.44 -13.52 13.65
CA TYR A 365 9.30 -13.97 12.83
C TYR A 365 8.11 -14.45 13.70
N LEU A 366 8.36 -15.00 14.90
CA LEU A 366 7.31 -15.43 15.84
C LEU A 366 6.48 -14.23 16.34
N ALA A 367 7.11 -13.07 16.51
CA ALA A 367 6.43 -11.83 16.90
C ALA A 367 5.40 -11.35 15.87
N HIS A 368 5.40 -11.93 14.67
CA HIS A 368 4.52 -11.58 13.57
C HIS A 368 3.64 -12.72 13.08
N ALA A 369 3.64 -13.86 13.78
CA ALA A 369 2.79 -14.99 13.46
C ALA A 369 1.31 -14.56 13.41
N ASP A 370 0.61 -14.94 12.34
CA ASP A 370 -0.85 -14.83 12.23
C ASP A 370 -1.54 -16.14 12.70
N GLY A 371 -0.77 -17.22 12.83
CA GLY A 371 -1.13 -18.50 13.43
C GLY A 371 0.11 -19.36 13.65
N VAL A 372 0.01 -20.45 14.38
CA VAL A 372 1.12 -21.40 14.61
C VAL A 372 0.68 -22.80 14.22
N VAL A 373 1.57 -23.57 13.58
CA VAL A 373 1.40 -25.02 13.43
C VAL A 373 2.25 -25.72 14.49
N LEU A 374 1.61 -26.33 15.48
CA LEU A 374 2.28 -27.15 16.50
C LEU A 374 2.40 -28.58 15.98
N VAL A 375 3.60 -29.00 15.63
CA VAL A 375 3.94 -30.34 15.16
C VAL A 375 4.14 -31.26 16.36
N ALA A 376 3.18 -32.15 16.58
CA ALA A 376 3.13 -33.04 17.71
C ALA A 376 3.56 -34.46 17.31
N ASP A 377 4.79 -34.83 17.64
CA ASP A 377 5.24 -36.23 17.55
C ASP A 377 4.90 -36.95 18.86
N VAL A 378 3.77 -37.64 18.89
CA VAL A 378 3.31 -38.33 20.12
C VAL A 378 4.21 -39.49 20.53
N LEU A 379 5.00 -40.05 19.59
CA LEU A 379 5.93 -41.14 19.89
C LEU A 379 7.13 -40.66 20.73
N ALA A 380 7.37 -39.35 20.78
CA ALA A 380 8.38 -38.74 21.64
C ALA A 380 7.90 -38.55 23.09
N GLU A 381 6.59 -38.61 23.34
CA GLU A 381 6.03 -38.37 24.67
C GLU A 381 6.35 -39.53 25.63
N PRO A 382 7.01 -39.27 26.78
CA PRO A 382 7.39 -40.33 27.72
C PRO A 382 6.22 -41.18 28.23
N GLN A 383 5.02 -40.60 28.33
CA GLN A 383 3.83 -41.33 28.76
C GLN A 383 3.39 -42.36 27.71
N VAL A 384 3.38 -41.95 26.43
CA VAL A 384 3.03 -42.83 25.30
C VAL A 384 4.06 -43.95 25.17
N ARG A 385 5.36 -43.61 25.22
CA ARG A 385 6.44 -44.60 25.12
C ARG A 385 6.37 -45.69 26.19
N ARG A 386 5.92 -45.36 27.41
CA ARG A 386 5.77 -46.34 28.49
C ARG A 386 4.67 -47.36 28.22
N ALA A 387 3.69 -47.02 27.38
CA ALA A 387 2.61 -47.92 27.00
C ALA A 387 2.97 -48.84 25.82
N LEU A 388 4.12 -48.62 25.16
CA LEU A 388 4.57 -49.41 24.01
C LEU A 388 5.49 -50.55 24.45
N HIS A 389 5.22 -51.76 23.97
CA HIS A 389 5.98 -52.95 24.30
C HIS A 389 6.20 -53.83 23.05
N GLY A 390 7.24 -54.67 23.07
CA GLY A 390 7.54 -55.61 22.00
C GLY A 390 7.66 -54.95 20.62
N ASP A 391 6.92 -55.49 19.65
CA ASP A 391 6.95 -55.02 18.26
C ASP A 391 6.50 -53.56 18.10
N ASP A 392 5.56 -53.09 18.93
CA ASP A 392 5.10 -51.69 18.91
C ASP A 392 6.23 -50.72 19.31
N ALA A 393 7.08 -51.12 20.27
CA ALA A 393 8.23 -50.33 20.68
C ALA A 393 9.30 -50.27 19.56
N ASN A 394 9.52 -51.38 18.87
CA ASN A 394 10.44 -51.45 17.72
C ASN A 394 9.94 -50.59 16.55
N LEU A 395 8.63 -50.66 16.25
CA LEU A 395 8.00 -49.86 15.21
C LEU A 395 8.10 -48.35 15.53
N ALA A 396 7.80 -47.96 16.77
CA ALA A 396 7.93 -46.58 17.23
C ALA A 396 9.38 -46.09 17.18
N ALA A 397 10.36 -46.92 17.58
CA ALA A 397 11.78 -46.58 17.48
C ALA A 397 12.24 -46.40 16.02
N GLY A 398 11.79 -47.27 15.11
CA GLY A 398 12.04 -47.18 13.67
C GLY A 398 11.52 -45.89 13.04
N ALA A 399 10.45 -45.31 13.61
CA ALA A 399 9.89 -44.01 13.22
C ALA A 399 10.72 -42.79 13.66
N ARG A 400 11.86 -43.03 14.35
CA ARG A 400 12.81 -42.02 14.84
C ARG A 400 12.09 -40.87 15.56
N PRO A 401 11.49 -41.13 16.73
CA PRO A 401 10.76 -40.12 17.51
C PRO A 401 11.59 -38.87 17.75
N ALA A 402 10.93 -37.73 17.89
CA ALA A 402 11.59 -36.47 18.25
C ALA A 402 12.32 -36.57 19.59
N ASP A 403 13.36 -35.75 19.78
CA ASP A 403 14.14 -35.72 21.03
C ASP A 403 13.32 -35.23 22.24
N GLN A 404 12.28 -34.43 21.98
CA GLN A 404 11.43 -33.81 22.99
C GLN A 404 9.96 -34.11 22.68
N GLY A 405 9.19 -34.35 23.75
CA GLY A 405 7.75 -34.54 23.65
C GLY A 405 7.03 -33.27 23.18
N PRO A 406 5.79 -33.42 22.69
CA PRO A 406 4.97 -32.30 22.26
C PRO A 406 4.60 -31.35 23.42
N MET A 407 4.47 -31.85 24.66
CA MET A 407 4.25 -31.00 25.83
C MET A 407 5.46 -30.08 26.12
N ASP A 408 6.66 -30.63 26.13
CA ASP A 408 7.88 -29.85 26.39
C ASP A 408 8.10 -28.80 25.29
N THR A 409 7.87 -29.19 24.04
CA THR A 409 7.94 -28.28 22.89
C THR A 409 6.93 -27.15 23.03
N TYR A 410 5.71 -27.46 23.45
CA TYR A 410 4.65 -26.49 23.70
C TYR A 410 5.03 -25.48 24.79
N GLN A 411 5.56 -25.95 25.93
CA GLN A 411 5.94 -25.08 27.04
C GLN A 411 7.09 -24.12 26.65
N ARG A 412 8.06 -24.60 25.87
CA ARG A 412 9.10 -23.72 25.31
C ARG A 412 8.52 -22.66 24.39
N LEU A 413 7.62 -23.08 23.49
CA LEU A 413 6.93 -22.18 22.58
C LEU A 413 6.19 -21.06 23.33
N THR A 414 5.38 -21.41 24.33
CA THR A 414 4.61 -20.40 25.07
C THR A 414 5.52 -19.47 25.85
N GLY A 415 6.65 -19.96 26.36
CA GLY A 415 7.71 -19.13 26.95
C GLY A 415 8.26 -18.10 25.97
N GLU A 416 8.69 -18.52 24.78
CA GLU A 416 9.24 -17.62 23.74
C GLU A 416 8.20 -16.64 23.19
N LEU A 417 6.98 -17.12 22.91
CA LEU A 417 5.89 -16.26 22.45
C LEU A 417 5.53 -15.21 23.49
N SER A 418 5.47 -15.59 24.78
CA SER A 418 5.19 -14.65 25.86
C SER A 418 6.29 -13.57 25.96
N ALA A 419 7.55 -13.95 25.76
CA ALA A 419 8.67 -13.00 25.76
C ALA A 419 8.65 -12.04 24.56
N LEU A 420 8.27 -12.52 23.37
CA LEU A 420 8.30 -11.73 22.12
C LEU A 420 7.03 -10.90 21.88
N THR A 421 5.88 -11.38 22.33
CA THR A 421 4.57 -10.79 22.00
C THR A 421 3.79 -10.28 23.21
N GLY A 422 4.27 -10.52 24.43
CA GLY A 422 3.52 -10.30 25.66
C GLY A 422 2.34 -11.27 25.79
N ARG A 423 1.23 -10.81 26.38
CA ARG A 423 -0.02 -11.60 26.49
C ARG A 423 -0.96 -11.31 25.32
N ARG A 424 -1.07 -12.25 24.36
CA ARG A 424 -2.14 -12.24 23.34
C ARG A 424 -2.82 -13.60 23.22
N GLY A 425 -3.89 -13.81 23.99
CA GLY A 425 -4.79 -14.96 23.90
C GLY A 425 -5.68 -14.98 22.65
N ARG A 426 -5.13 -14.70 21.46
CA ARG A 426 -5.89 -14.63 20.18
C ARG A 426 -5.21 -15.29 18.98
N LEU A 427 -4.01 -15.87 19.14
CA LEU A 427 -3.35 -16.55 18.04
C LEU A 427 -4.04 -17.90 17.77
N PRO A 428 -4.39 -18.25 16.52
CA PRO A 428 -4.86 -19.58 16.19
C PRO A 428 -3.71 -20.58 16.19
N VAL A 429 -3.94 -21.76 16.74
CA VAL A 429 -2.98 -22.87 16.76
C VAL A 429 -3.56 -24.09 16.07
N ALA A 430 -2.81 -24.61 15.11
CA ALA A 430 -3.12 -25.85 14.42
C ALA A 430 -2.18 -26.94 14.92
N THR A 431 -2.68 -27.83 15.77
CA THR A 431 -1.90 -28.96 16.29
C THR A 431 -1.98 -30.11 15.29
N VAL A 432 -0.84 -30.54 14.77
CA VAL A 432 -0.74 -31.60 13.78
C VAL A 432 0.06 -32.75 14.35
N VAL A 433 -0.62 -33.85 14.63
CA VAL A 433 -0.01 -35.13 14.97
C VAL A 433 0.64 -35.71 13.71
N THR A 434 1.95 -35.89 13.74
CA THR A 434 2.73 -36.43 12.62
C THR A 434 2.88 -37.95 12.73
N LYS A 435 3.49 -38.56 11.70
CA LYS A 435 3.82 -39.99 11.66
C LYS A 435 2.60 -40.90 11.79
N ARG A 436 1.44 -40.45 11.29
CA ARG A 436 0.20 -41.23 11.33
C ARG A 436 0.34 -42.62 10.69
N ASP A 437 1.15 -42.75 9.65
CA ASP A 437 1.46 -44.03 9.00
C ASP A 437 2.05 -45.06 9.96
N VAL A 438 2.79 -44.61 10.98
CA VAL A 438 3.33 -45.47 12.03
C VAL A 438 2.29 -45.68 13.13
N LEU A 439 1.60 -44.62 13.54
CA LEU A 439 0.59 -44.67 14.59
C LEU A 439 -0.56 -45.63 14.26
N ASP A 440 -0.98 -45.67 13.00
CA ASP A 440 -2.04 -46.58 12.53
C ASP A 440 -1.62 -48.07 12.61
N GLY A 441 -0.32 -48.36 12.74
CA GLY A 441 0.24 -49.71 12.87
C GLY A 441 0.62 -50.12 14.30
N ILE A 442 0.48 -49.24 15.29
CA ILE A 442 0.78 -49.54 16.70
C ILE A 442 -0.46 -50.12 17.37
N ALA A 443 -0.41 -51.39 17.79
CA ALA A 443 -1.56 -52.08 18.36
C ALA A 443 -1.92 -51.58 19.77
N ALA A 444 -0.92 -51.18 20.55
CA ALA A 444 -1.09 -50.66 21.90
C ALA A 444 -1.80 -49.29 21.97
N LEU A 445 -1.96 -48.59 20.84
CA LEU A 445 -2.60 -47.29 20.77
C LEU A 445 -3.94 -47.37 20.03
N PRO A 446 -4.98 -46.65 20.47
CA PRO A 446 -6.20 -46.52 19.68
C PRO A 446 -5.90 -45.85 18.34
N VAL A 447 -6.58 -46.24 17.27
CA VAL A 447 -6.40 -45.61 15.96
C VAL A 447 -6.92 -44.16 15.98
N PRO A 448 -6.19 -43.18 15.44
CA PRO A 448 -6.65 -41.79 15.38
C PRO A 448 -7.96 -41.64 14.58
N GLY A 449 -9.04 -41.28 15.29
CA GLY A 449 -10.36 -41.03 14.71
C GLY A 449 -10.53 -39.63 14.09
N THR A 450 -11.77 -39.14 14.01
CA THR A 450 -12.07 -37.78 13.53
C THR A 450 -11.83 -36.70 14.60
N ARG A 451 -12.00 -37.05 15.88
CA ARG A 451 -11.81 -36.21 17.07
C ARG A 451 -10.39 -36.38 17.63
N ILE A 452 -9.41 -35.75 16.98
CA ILE A 452 -7.99 -35.88 17.36
C ILE A 452 -7.71 -35.32 18.77
N ASP A 453 -8.47 -34.32 19.22
CA ASP A 453 -8.38 -33.80 20.58
C ASP A 453 -8.75 -34.85 21.65
N GLY A 454 -9.89 -35.52 21.47
CA GLY A 454 -10.29 -36.61 22.38
C GLY A 454 -9.35 -37.83 22.29
N TRP A 455 -8.81 -38.11 21.10
CA TRP A 455 -7.79 -39.14 20.93
C TRP A 455 -6.50 -38.81 21.69
N LEU A 456 -5.99 -37.58 21.59
CA LEU A 456 -4.83 -37.11 22.35
C LEU A 456 -5.05 -37.22 23.86
N GLU A 457 -6.24 -36.87 24.34
CA GLU A 457 -6.62 -37.05 25.74
C GLU A 457 -6.58 -38.53 26.16
N GLY A 458 -7.11 -39.43 25.33
CA GLY A 458 -7.13 -40.87 25.58
C GLY A 458 -5.75 -41.53 25.66
N ILE A 459 -4.76 -41.01 24.93
CA ILE A 459 -3.38 -41.51 24.96
C ILE A 459 -2.48 -40.81 25.99
N GLY A 460 -3.06 -40.02 26.90
CA GLY A 460 -2.34 -39.37 28.01
C GLY A 460 -1.90 -37.93 27.77
N LEU A 461 -2.14 -37.36 26.59
CA LEU A 461 -1.78 -35.97 26.26
C LEU A 461 -2.89 -34.95 26.60
N GLY A 462 -3.80 -35.28 27.52
CA GLY A 462 -4.89 -34.37 27.89
C GLY A 462 -4.42 -33.05 28.51
N ALA A 463 -3.27 -33.05 29.18
CA ALA A 463 -2.65 -31.81 29.65
C ALA A 463 -2.28 -30.87 28.49
N LEU A 464 -1.80 -31.41 27.36
CA LEU A 464 -1.43 -30.62 26.18
C LEU A 464 -2.69 -30.00 25.58
N VAL A 465 -3.74 -30.79 25.39
CA VAL A 465 -5.01 -30.32 24.82
C VAL A 465 -5.59 -29.18 25.65
N ARG A 466 -5.63 -29.33 26.99
CA ARG A 466 -6.12 -28.29 27.90
C ARG A 466 -5.26 -27.04 27.86
N ALA A 467 -3.94 -27.17 27.91
CA ALA A 467 -3.02 -26.03 27.87
C ALA A 467 -3.18 -25.25 26.56
N VAL A 468 -3.14 -25.95 25.41
CA VAL A 468 -3.33 -25.36 24.08
C VAL A 468 -4.66 -24.59 23.98
N ARG A 469 -5.75 -25.17 24.49
CA ARG A 469 -7.08 -24.52 24.50
C ARG A 469 -7.15 -23.32 25.45
N HIS A 470 -6.34 -23.31 26.51
CA HIS A 470 -6.29 -22.22 27.48
C HIS A 470 -5.48 -21.03 26.97
N ASP A 471 -4.29 -21.28 26.41
CA ASP A 471 -3.35 -20.22 26.04
C ASP A 471 -3.67 -19.60 24.66
N PHE A 472 -4.29 -20.36 23.75
CA PHE A 472 -4.59 -19.92 22.38
C PHE A 472 -6.07 -19.61 22.17
N GLY A 473 -6.36 -18.58 21.38
CA GLY A 473 -7.74 -18.11 21.18
C GLY A 473 -8.62 -19.09 20.41
N THR A 474 -8.04 -19.86 19.49
CA THR A 474 -8.71 -20.96 18.77
C THR A 474 -7.71 -22.07 18.49
N ALA A 475 -8.09 -23.31 18.79
CA ALA A 475 -7.27 -24.50 18.56
C ALA A 475 -8.02 -25.54 17.73
N ARG A 476 -7.32 -26.18 16.78
CA ARG A 476 -7.84 -27.33 16.02
C ARG A 476 -6.73 -28.36 15.80
N TYR A 477 -7.13 -29.61 15.67
CA TYR A 477 -6.25 -30.78 15.74
C TYR A 477 -6.40 -31.65 14.50
N TRP A 478 -5.28 -32.12 13.96
CA TRP A 478 -5.21 -33.02 12.80
C TRP A 478 -4.22 -34.14 13.06
N ALA A 479 -4.40 -35.27 12.36
CA ALA A 479 -3.39 -36.33 12.27
C ALA A 479 -3.07 -36.55 10.80
N VAL A 480 -1.77 -36.47 10.45
CA VAL A 480 -1.28 -36.46 9.07
C VAL A 480 -0.11 -37.41 8.93
N SER A 481 -0.12 -38.24 7.89
CA SER A 481 1.10 -38.91 7.43
C SER A 481 1.77 -38.06 6.37
N ALA A 482 2.80 -37.31 6.76
CA ALA A 482 3.58 -36.53 5.81
C ALA A 482 4.25 -37.43 4.76
N ARG A 483 4.65 -38.65 5.16
CA ARG A 483 5.20 -39.67 4.26
C ARG A 483 4.16 -40.18 3.26
N ALA A 484 2.93 -40.47 3.67
CA ALA A 484 1.89 -40.88 2.72
C ALA A 484 1.39 -39.71 1.85
N ALA A 485 1.52 -38.47 2.33
CA ALA A 485 1.17 -37.27 1.56
C ALA A 485 2.26 -36.85 0.55
N THR A 486 3.48 -37.39 0.64
CA THR A 486 4.63 -37.01 -0.21
C THR A 486 5.36 -38.25 -0.74
N GLY A 487 6.32 -38.09 -1.65
CA GLY A 487 7.09 -39.22 -2.17
C GLY A 487 6.44 -39.98 -3.34
N ALA A 488 7.18 -40.98 -3.84
CA ALA A 488 6.74 -41.84 -4.94
C ALA A 488 5.57 -42.73 -4.50
N GLY A 489 4.35 -42.37 -4.90
CA GLY A 489 3.11 -43.07 -4.50
C GLY A 489 2.22 -42.29 -3.52
N ALA A 490 2.45 -40.98 -3.36
CA ALA A 490 1.67 -40.13 -2.46
C ALA A 490 0.15 -40.30 -2.65
N LEU A 491 -0.55 -40.57 -1.55
CA LEU A 491 -1.99 -40.70 -1.49
C LEU A 491 -2.62 -39.32 -1.54
N ASP A 492 -3.44 -39.11 -2.57
CA ASP A 492 -4.07 -37.83 -2.84
C ASP A 492 -5.05 -37.37 -1.72
N ARG A 493 -5.64 -38.31 -0.96
CA ARG A 493 -6.43 -38.00 0.24
C ARG A 493 -5.54 -37.43 1.37
N GLU A 494 -4.39 -38.05 1.64
CA GLU A 494 -3.45 -37.59 2.66
C GLU A 494 -2.78 -36.26 2.25
N GLN A 495 -2.53 -36.05 0.94
CA GLN A 495 -2.12 -34.74 0.42
C GLN A 495 -3.12 -33.65 0.81
N ARG A 496 -4.40 -33.84 0.50
CA ARG A 496 -5.42 -32.83 0.84
C ARG A 496 -5.51 -32.59 2.34
N ARG A 497 -5.48 -33.65 3.15
CA ARG A 497 -5.52 -33.59 4.61
C ARG A 497 -4.34 -32.81 5.18
N ALA A 498 -3.14 -32.98 4.61
CA ALA A 498 -1.94 -32.25 5.03
C ALA A 498 -2.06 -30.74 4.84
N ALA A 499 -2.87 -30.26 3.89
CA ALA A 499 -3.08 -28.82 3.65
C ALA A 499 -4.19 -28.19 4.51
N GLU A 500 -5.08 -28.98 5.13
CA GLU A 500 -6.18 -28.46 5.94
C GLU A 500 -5.75 -27.52 7.08
N PRO A 501 -4.66 -27.78 7.84
CA PRO A 501 -4.18 -26.87 8.87
C PRO A 501 -3.91 -25.46 8.33
N VAL A 502 -3.26 -25.39 7.16
CA VAL A 502 -2.91 -24.12 6.50
C VAL A 502 -4.15 -23.44 5.95
N LEU A 503 -5.05 -24.19 5.30
CA LEU A 503 -6.32 -23.66 4.78
C LEU A 503 -7.20 -23.11 5.91
N TRP A 504 -7.21 -23.76 7.08
CA TRP A 504 -7.93 -23.28 8.25
C TRP A 504 -7.38 -21.93 8.76
N VAL A 505 -6.06 -21.80 8.90
CA VAL A 505 -5.45 -20.50 9.28
C VAL A 505 -5.71 -19.43 8.21
N LEU A 506 -5.62 -19.78 6.93
CA LEU A 506 -5.95 -18.88 5.83
C LEU A 506 -7.43 -18.45 5.87
N ALA A 507 -8.34 -19.33 6.28
CA ALA A 507 -9.75 -18.99 6.47
C ALA A 507 -9.93 -17.95 7.58
N LEU A 508 -9.24 -18.10 8.71
CA LEU A 508 -9.21 -17.11 9.79
C LEU A 508 -8.58 -15.78 9.35
N SER A 509 -7.70 -15.80 8.35
CA SER A 509 -7.19 -14.58 7.69
C SER A 509 -8.22 -13.90 6.77
N GLY A 510 -9.44 -14.44 6.67
CA GLY A 510 -10.54 -13.95 5.83
C GLY A 510 -10.45 -14.39 4.36
N LEU A 511 -9.66 -15.41 4.04
CA LEU A 511 -9.69 -16.06 2.72
C LEU A 511 -10.90 -17.01 2.67
N ARG A 512 -11.71 -16.97 1.62
CA ARG A 512 -12.91 -17.82 1.50
C ARG A 512 -12.61 -19.28 1.15
N VAL A 513 -11.86 -19.97 2.02
CA VAL A 513 -11.50 -21.40 1.87
C VAL A 513 -12.11 -22.29 2.96
N GLY A 514 -12.98 -21.73 3.82
CA GLY A 514 -13.56 -22.46 4.94
C GLY A 514 -14.40 -23.68 4.55
N SER A 515 -15.09 -23.65 3.41
CA SER A 515 -15.87 -24.80 2.90
C SER A 515 -14.98 -26.01 2.58
N LEU A 516 -13.77 -25.76 2.07
CA LEU A 516 -12.79 -26.81 1.74
C LEU A 516 -12.31 -27.58 2.99
N VAL A 517 -12.39 -26.96 4.16
CA VAL A 517 -11.97 -27.55 5.45
C VAL A 517 -13.18 -28.20 6.19
N ALA A 518 -14.40 -27.95 5.72
CA ALA A 518 -15.64 -28.45 6.34
C ALA A 518 -16.21 -29.70 5.64
N GLU A 519 -15.96 -29.85 4.33
CA GLU A 519 -16.55 -30.91 3.50
C GLU A 519 -16.10 -32.34 3.87
N ASP A 520 -14.91 -32.55 4.45
CA ASP A 520 -14.41 -33.91 4.76
C ASP A 520 -14.83 -34.46 6.15
N HIS A 521 -15.53 -33.67 6.99
CA HIS A 521 -16.03 -34.14 8.30
C HIS A 521 -17.53 -34.45 8.34
N SER A 522 -18.29 -34.08 7.32
CA SER A 522 -19.76 -34.21 7.29
C SER A 522 -20.28 -35.43 6.51
N ALA A 523 -19.41 -36.27 5.95
CA ALA A 523 -19.78 -37.51 5.26
C ALA A 523 -20.26 -38.65 6.18
N GLY A 524 -20.95 -38.34 7.28
CA GLY A 524 -21.42 -39.30 8.27
C GLY A 524 -22.73 -38.96 8.97
N LEU A 525 -23.49 -37.96 8.53
CA LEU A 525 -24.81 -37.64 9.08
C LEU A 525 -25.79 -37.26 7.96
N PRO A 526 -26.80 -38.09 7.64
CA PRO A 526 -27.93 -37.63 6.86
C PRO A 526 -28.72 -36.62 7.71
N GLY A 527 -28.69 -35.35 7.30
CA GLY A 527 -29.49 -34.30 7.95
C GLY A 527 -30.99 -34.59 7.81
N PRO A 528 -31.82 -34.25 8.82
CA PRO A 528 -33.25 -34.48 8.74
C PRO A 528 -33.86 -33.58 7.67
N ARG A 529 -34.68 -34.17 6.80
CA ARG A 529 -35.58 -33.42 5.90
C ARG A 529 -36.44 -32.49 6.75
N ALA A 530 -36.48 -31.21 6.37
CA ALA A 530 -37.35 -30.22 6.95
C ALA A 530 -38.82 -30.66 6.77
N GLY A 531 -39.45 -31.07 7.87
CA GLY A 531 -40.90 -31.24 7.96
C GLY A 531 -41.55 -29.88 8.18
N THR A 532 -42.46 -29.54 7.28
CA THR A 532 -43.47 -28.48 7.40
C THR A 532 -44.20 -28.55 8.74
N ALA A 533 -44.03 -27.54 9.59
CA ALA A 533 -44.85 -27.34 10.78
C ALA A 533 -45.93 -26.27 10.47
N THR A 534 -47.13 -26.74 10.21
CA THR A 534 -48.39 -25.99 10.29
C THR A 534 -48.61 -25.52 11.72
N GLY A 535 -48.71 -24.21 11.91
CA GLY A 535 -49.02 -23.58 13.20
C GLY A 535 -50.48 -23.79 13.58
N THR A 536 -50.70 -24.29 14.79
CA THR A 536 -51.97 -24.22 15.52
C THR A 536 -51.87 -23.05 16.50
N GLY A 537 -52.62 -21.99 16.23
CA GLY A 537 -52.86 -20.90 17.16
C GLY A 537 -54.27 -21.04 17.73
N THR A 538 -54.36 -21.25 19.04
CA THR A 538 -55.59 -21.15 19.83
C THR A 538 -55.69 -19.74 20.40
N GLY A 539 -56.86 -19.10 20.27
CA GLY A 539 -57.13 -17.77 20.81
C GLY A 539 -58.51 -17.24 20.46
N THR A 540 -59.48 -17.55 21.34
CA THR A 540 -60.66 -16.74 21.73
C THR A 540 -61.86 -16.53 20.79
N ALA A 541 -62.95 -17.20 21.20
CA ALA A 541 -64.26 -16.64 21.61
C ALA A 541 -65.28 -16.10 20.59
N ALA A 542 -66.52 -16.52 20.90
CA ALA A 542 -67.83 -15.91 20.62
C ALA A 542 -68.60 -16.32 19.34
N GLU A 543 -69.59 -17.19 19.57
CA GLU A 543 -71.03 -16.87 19.43
C GLU A 543 -71.80 -17.29 18.16
N THR A 544 -73.00 -17.85 18.41
CA THR A 544 -74.15 -18.12 17.52
C THR A 544 -73.98 -19.19 16.43
N ASP A 545 -74.94 -20.05 16.07
CA ASP A 545 -76.30 -20.42 16.52
C ASP A 545 -76.71 -21.66 15.66
N GLN A 546 -77.71 -22.42 16.11
CA GLN A 546 -78.61 -23.30 15.31
C GLN A 546 -78.03 -24.43 14.42
N VAL A 547 -78.19 -25.71 14.79
CA VAL A 547 -79.37 -26.59 14.54
C VAL A 547 -79.71 -26.78 13.05
N LYS A 548 -79.44 -27.98 12.51
CA LYS A 548 -80.36 -28.91 11.79
C LYS A 548 -79.59 -29.83 10.84
N GLY A 549 -79.89 -31.13 10.90
CA GLY A 549 -79.61 -32.11 9.84
C GLY A 549 -78.88 -33.34 10.34
#